data_AF-A0A239ICN4-F1
#
_entry.id   AF-A0A239ICN4-F1
#
_cell.length_a   1.000
_cell.length_b   1.000
_cell.length_c   1.000
_cell.angle_alpha   90.00
_cell.angle_beta   90.00
_cell.angle_gamma   90.00
#
_symmetry.space_group_name_H-M   'P 1'
#
loop_
_entity.id
_entity.type
_entity.pdbx_description
1 polymer ?
#
loop_
_entity_poly.entity_id
_entity_poly.type
_entity_poly.pdbx_seq_one_letter_code
_entity_poly.pdbx_strand_id
1 'polypeptide(L)'
;MAGFEVASAGTAPDAECVVDADLVEWADTIFCMENRQKKLLQTRFPHALQAKRLVVLGIPDRYGFMQQELVELLRARVLPLLR
;
A
#
# COMPACT_ATOMS: atom_id res chain seq x y z
N MET A 1 16.32 6.19 17.36
CA MET A 1 15.35 7.04 16.63
C MET A 1 14.37 6.11 15.97
N ALA A 2 13.12 6.06 16.44
CA ALA A 2 12.10 5.21 15.83
C ALA A 2 11.61 5.90 14.55
N GLY A 3 12.07 5.42 13.39
CA GLY A 3 11.48 5.75 12.10
C GLY A 3 10.45 4.70 11.69
N PHE A 4 9.90 4.83 10.49
CA PHE A 4 9.07 3.77 9.90
C PHE A 4 9.95 2.78 9.17
N GLU A 5 9.72 1.49 9.39
CA GLU A 5 10.16 0.47 8.44
C GLU A 5 9.13 0.41 7.31
N VAL A 6 9.59 0.43 6.06
CA VAL A 6 8.71 0.55 4.89
C VAL A 6 9.08 -0.47 3.82
N ALA A 7 8.06 -1.02 3.17
CA ALA A 7 8.18 -1.88 2.01
C ALA A 7 7.10 -1.54 0.99
N SER A 8 7.33 -1.86 -0.28
CA SER A 8 6.35 -1.75 -1.36
C SER A 8 6.21 -3.08 -2.09
N ALA A 9 5.00 -3.36 -2.57
CA ALA A 9 4.71 -4.56 -3.36
C ALA A 9 3.59 -4.29 -4.36
N GLY A 10 3.64 -4.97 -5.49
CA GLY A 10 2.62 -4.95 -6.54
C GLY A 10 1.61 -6.07 -6.36
N THR A 11 0.39 -5.84 -6.85
CA THR A 11 -0.67 -6.86 -6.85
C THR A 11 -0.72 -7.70 -8.13
N ALA A 12 0.01 -7.28 -9.16
CA ALA A 12 0.08 -7.98 -10.44
C ALA A 12 1.12 -9.12 -10.40
N PRO A 13 0.90 -10.24 -11.11
CA PRO A 13 1.84 -11.37 -11.11
C PRO A 13 3.23 -11.07 -11.67
N ASP A 14 3.34 -10.02 -12.49
CA ASP A 14 4.55 -9.54 -13.15
C ASP A 14 5.22 -8.38 -12.41
N ALA A 15 4.72 -8.03 -11.20
CA ALA A 15 5.38 -7.05 -10.36
C ALA A 15 6.76 -7.54 -9.91
N GLU A 16 7.73 -6.63 -9.86
CA GLU A 16 9.10 -6.92 -9.39
C GLU A 16 9.11 -7.54 -7.98
N CYS A 17 8.24 -7.03 -7.10
CA CYS A 17 7.93 -7.65 -5.81
C CYS A 17 6.41 -7.86 -5.75
N VAL A 18 5.97 -9.11 -5.85
CA VAL A 18 4.55 -9.48 -5.75
C VAL A 18 4.15 -9.56 -4.28
N VAL A 19 3.01 -8.98 -3.92
CA VAL A 19 2.49 -9.07 -2.55
C VAL A 19 2.21 -10.53 -2.14
N ASP A 20 2.66 -10.89 -0.95
CA ASP A 20 2.45 -12.19 -0.31
C ASP A 20 1.85 -12.01 1.10
N ALA A 21 1.61 -13.12 1.80
CA ALA A 21 1.06 -13.11 3.13
C ALA A 21 2.03 -12.52 4.15
N ASP A 22 3.32 -12.82 4.05
CA ASP A 22 4.35 -12.38 5.00
C ASP A 22 4.46 -10.85 5.03
N LEU A 23 4.43 -10.18 3.88
CA LEU A 23 4.40 -8.71 3.79
C LEU A 23 3.15 -8.11 4.43
N VAL A 24 1.99 -8.75 4.23
CA VAL A 24 0.71 -8.30 4.81
C VAL A 24 0.70 -8.49 6.33
N GLU A 25 1.24 -9.61 6.82
CA GLU A 25 1.36 -9.92 8.24
C GLU A 25 2.38 -9.03 8.96
N TRP A 26 3.47 -8.67 8.28
CA TRP A 26 4.48 -7.77 8.82
C TRP A 26 3.95 -6.33 8.97
N ALA A 27 3.22 -5.82 7.98
CA ALA A 27 2.80 -4.42 7.97
C ALA A 27 1.74 -4.10 9.05
N ASP A 28 1.94 -3.04 9.84
CA ASP A 28 0.90 -2.51 10.73
C ASP A 28 -0.17 -1.72 9.97
N THR A 29 0.27 -0.97 8.96
CA THR A 29 -0.58 -0.17 8.07
C THR A 29 -0.21 -0.45 6.63
N ILE A 30 -1.22 -0.71 5.81
CA ILE A 30 -1.09 -0.95 4.38
C ILE A 30 -1.81 0.17 3.63
N PHE A 31 -1.10 0.83 2.73
CA PHE A 31 -1.65 1.86 1.84
C PHE A 31 -1.82 1.29 0.44
N CYS A 32 -3.05 1.28 -0.05
CA CYS A 32 -3.37 1.02 -1.45
C CYS A 32 -3.60 2.35 -2.19
N MET A 33 -3.15 2.42 -3.43
CA MET A 33 -3.46 3.54 -4.31
C MET A 33 -4.97 3.57 -4.61
N GLU A 34 -5.54 2.41 -4.94
CA GLU A 34 -6.91 2.26 -5.42
C GLU A 34 -7.70 1.16 -4.69
N ASN A 35 -9.03 1.25 -4.75
CA ASN A 35 -9.92 0.28 -4.08
C ASN A 35 -9.81 -1.15 -4.67
N ARG A 36 -9.40 -1.28 -5.94
CA ARG A 36 -9.18 -2.59 -6.57
C ARG A 36 -8.10 -3.42 -5.84
N GLN A 37 -7.02 -2.76 -5.40
CA GLN A 37 -5.93 -3.39 -4.66
C GLN A 37 -6.43 -3.83 -3.27
N LYS A 38 -7.16 -2.98 -2.56
CA LYS A 38 -7.78 -3.32 -1.27
C LYS A 38 -8.67 -4.56 -1.37
N LYS A 39 -9.56 -4.62 -2.36
CA LYS A 39 -10.43 -5.79 -2.58
C LYS A 39 -9.60 -7.05 -2.84
N LEU A 40 -8.56 -6.96 -3.67
CA LEU A 40 -7.67 -8.08 -3.94
C LEU A 40 -6.98 -8.59 -2.68
N LEU A 41 -6.45 -7.69 -1.83
CA LEU A 41 -5.82 -8.08 -0.56
C LEU A 41 -6.83 -8.75 0.38
N GLN A 42 -8.04 -8.20 0.51
CA GLN A 42 -9.10 -8.79 1.33
C GLN A 42 -9.53 -10.17 0.87
N THR A 43 -9.54 -10.41 -0.45
CA THR A 43 -9.86 -11.72 -1.03
C THR A 43 -8.70 -12.71 -0.86
N ARG A 44 -7.45 -12.28 -1.09
CA ARG A 44 -6.28 -13.18 -1.07
C ARG A 44 -5.73 -13.46 0.32
N PHE A 45 -5.85 -12.50 1.24
CA PHE A 45 -5.22 -12.55 2.57
C PHE A 45 -6.21 -12.19 3.70
N PRO A 46 -7.41 -12.79 3.77
CA PRO A 46 -8.43 -12.40 4.73
C PRO A 46 -7.98 -12.57 6.19
N HIS A 47 -7.18 -13.60 6.49
CA HIS A 47 -6.69 -13.87 7.84
C HIS A 47 -5.57 -12.93 8.26
N ALA A 48 -4.57 -12.71 7.39
CA ALA A 48 -3.46 -11.80 7.64
C ALA A 48 -3.91 -10.35 7.89
N LEU A 49 -5.09 -9.97 7.38
CA LEU A 49 -5.66 -8.63 7.55
C LEU A 49 -6.47 -8.40 8.83
N GLN A 50 -6.73 -9.43 9.66
CA GLN A 50 -7.71 -9.35 10.76
C GLN A 50 -7.44 -8.28 11.85
N ALA A 51 -6.25 -7.68 11.86
CA ALA A 51 -5.92 -6.56 12.74
C ALA A 51 -5.16 -5.43 12.04
N LYS A 52 -5.14 -5.42 10.69
CA LYS A 52 -4.31 -4.51 9.91
C LYS A 52 -5.09 -3.28 9.47
N ARG A 53 -4.45 -2.11 9.52
CA ARG A 53 -5.05 -0.89 9.01
C ARG A 53 -4.86 -0.81 7.50
N LEU A 54 -5.94 -1.02 6.74
CA LEU A 54 -5.92 -0.97 5.28
C LEU A 54 -6.57 0.33 4.75
N VAL A 55 -5.75 1.23 4.21
CA VAL A 55 -6.13 2.56 3.73
C VAL A 55 -6.10 2.61 2.20
N VAL A 56 -7.10 3.23 1.58
CA VAL A 56 -7.10 3.54 0.15
C VAL A 56 -6.88 5.04 -0.04
N LEU A 57 -5.85 5.43 -0.77
CA LEU A 57 -5.48 6.82 -0.99
C LEU A 57 -6.33 7.52 -2.07
N GLY A 58 -6.97 6.73 -2.95
CA GLY A 58 -7.76 7.26 -4.07
C GLY A 58 -6.90 7.86 -5.18
N ILE A 59 -5.69 7.33 -5.35
CA ILE A 59 -4.72 7.79 -6.35
C ILE A 59 -4.81 6.84 -7.56
N PRO A 60 -5.18 7.34 -8.75
CA PRO A 60 -5.30 6.50 -9.95
C PRO A 60 -3.92 6.15 -10.53
N ASP A 61 -3.85 4.98 -11.15
CA ASP A 61 -2.65 4.43 -11.80
C ASP A 61 -2.43 5.03 -13.21
N ARG A 62 -2.00 6.29 -13.23
CA ARG A 62 -1.74 7.06 -14.47
C ARG A 62 -0.46 7.89 -14.40
N TYR A 63 0.32 7.70 -13.35
CA TYR A 63 1.51 8.49 -13.09
C TYR A 63 2.75 7.71 -13.52
N GLY A 64 3.72 8.42 -14.09
CA GLY A 64 5.02 7.85 -14.39
C GLY A 64 5.81 7.54 -13.12
N PHE A 65 6.83 6.68 -13.25
CA PHE A 65 7.78 6.44 -12.17
C PHE A 65 8.41 7.76 -11.71
N MET A 66 8.34 8.03 -10.39
CA MET A 66 8.86 9.25 -9.76
C MET A 66 8.30 10.57 -10.31
N GLN A 67 7.15 10.54 -10.97
CA GLN A 67 6.48 11.75 -11.42
C GLN A 67 6.20 12.68 -10.23
N GLN A 68 6.57 13.96 -10.37
CA GLN A 68 6.53 14.93 -9.27
C GLN A 68 5.12 15.08 -8.66
N GLU A 69 4.08 15.12 -9.49
CA GLU A 69 2.70 15.25 -9.04
C GLU A 69 2.24 14.05 -8.21
N LEU A 70 2.76 12.84 -8.49
CA LEU A 70 2.49 11.65 -7.69
C LEU A 70 3.14 11.77 -6.31
N VAL A 71 4.40 12.22 -6.25
CA VAL A 71 5.15 12.38 -5.01
C VAL A 71 4.46 13.38 -4.08
N GLU A 72 4.00 14.50 -4.62
CA GLU A 72 3.26 15.52 -3.87
C GLU A 72 1.93 15.00 -3.35
N LEU A 73 1.18 14.28 -4.19
CA LEU A 73 -0.09 13.68 -3.79
C LEU A 73 0.09 12.62 -2.69
N LEU A 74 1.14 11.79 -2.79
CA LEU A 74 1.49 10.81 -1.76
C LEU A 74 1.83 11.50 -0.44
N ARG A 75 2.66 12.55 -0.45
CA ARG A 75 2.98 13.32 0.77
C ARG A 75 1.72 13.89 1.41
N ALA A 76 0.85 14.52 0.61
CA ALA A 76 -0.39 15.13 1.11
C ALA A 76 -1.38 14.11 1.70
N ARG A 77 -1.41 12.88 1.15
CA ARG A 77 -2.37 11.84 1.58
C ARG A 77 -1.83 10.92 2.67
N VAL A 78 -0.54 10.60 2.65
CA VAL A 78 0.08 9.63 3.58
C VAL A 78 0.49 10.30 4.88
N LEU A 79 1.16 11.46 4.85
CA LEU A 79 1.73 12.07 6.05
C LEU A 79 0.70 12.32 7.17
N PRO A 80 -0.53 12.81 6.90
CA PRO A 80 -1.54 12.98 7.95
C PRO A 80 -2.06 11.68 8.56
N LEU A 81 -1.74 10.53 7.95
CA LEU A 81 -2.20 9.21 8.35
C LEU A 81 -1.11 8.43 9.09
N LEU A 82 0.14 8.90 9.10
CA LEU A 82 1.22 8.30 9.88
C LEU A 82 0.99 8.61 11.37
N ARG A 83 1.23 7.63 12.23
CA ARG A 83 1.09 7.73 13.68
C ARG A 83 2.39 7.35 14.36
#